data_AF-A0A7W0QYF7-F1
#
_entry.id   AF-A0A7W0QYF7-F1
#
_cell.length_a   1.000
_cell.length_b   1.000
_cell.length_c   1.000
_cell.angle_alpha   90.00
_cell.angle_beta   90.00
_cell.angle_gamma   90.00
#
_symmetry.space_group_name_H-M   'P 1'
#
loop_
_entity.id
_entity.type
_entity.pdbx_description
1 polymer ?
#
loop_
_entity_poly.entity_id
_entity_poly.type
_entity_poly.pdbx_seq_one_letter_code
_entity_poly.pdbx_strand_id
1 'polypeptide(L)'
;MLSQLDRQDEQVHPLAELPVAGRMAVRPRHWLAVAFSLLVAFETFHQFEHTLEVVQLKLMGAHHAFTLFGAHVNTEWAHFIANTTVLVWIGFVLVGAGPAVRRSWRAGQPLGWHALLAALAVQSYHVVEHTVRLVQHLTPGGGRLGILTRVFDPAWVHFSFNLVVLTGLVVAFAGLEVAKSLTGRLTGARPGSG
;
A
#
# COMPACT_ATOMS: atom_id res chain seq x y z
N MET A 1 64.52 -39.45 19.16
CA MET A 1 63.43 -38.87 19.98
C MET A 1 63.11 -37.43 19.56
N LEU A 2 63.11 -37.12 18.26
CA LEU A 2 62.85 -35.78 17.69
C LEU A 2 62.37 -35.90 16.23
N SER A 3 61.21 -36.51 15.97
CA SER A 3 60.70 -36.60 14.59
C SER A 3 59.17 -36.63 14.45
N GLN A 4 58.41 -36.17 15.45
CA GLN A 4 56.93 -36.25 15.41
C GLN A 4 56.18 -34.95 15.74
N LEU A 5 56.86 -33.79 15.80
CA LEU A 5 56.23 -32.53 16.20
C LEU A 5 56.02 -31.50 15.07
N ASP A 6 56.23 -31.87 13.81
CA ASP A 6 56.26 -30.90 12.70
C ASP A 6 55.14 -31.11 11.65
N ARG A 7 53.92 -31.47 12.10
CA ARG A 7 52.84 -31.78 11.15
C ARG A 7 51.42 -31.50 11.65
N GLN A 8 51.19 -30.34 12.28
CA GLN A 8 49.84 -29.92 12.70
C GLN A 8 49.35 -28.56 12.15
N ASP A 9 50.13 -27.82 11.34
CA ASP A 9 49.78 -26.43 10.99
C ASP A 9 49.04 -26.20 9.65
N GLU A 10 48.41 -27.21 9.05
CA GLU A 10 47.62 -27.01 7.82
C GLU A 10 46.25 -27.71 7.85
N GLN A 11 45.56 -27.69 8.99
CA GLN A 11 44.10 -27.70 8.94
C GLN A 11 43.60 -26.30 8.55
N VAL A 12 43.79 -25.97 7.28
CA VAL A 12 42.97 -24.97 6.60
C VAL A 12 41.55 -25.47 6.72
N HIS A 13 40.82 -24.98 7.73
CA HIS A 13 39.38 -25.10 7.77
C HIS A 13 38.91 -24.58 6.41
N PRO A 14 38.31 -25.43 5.54
CA PRO A 14 37.60 -24.93 4.41
C PRO A 14 36.59 -23.99 5.04
N LEU A 15 36.69 -22.69 4.75
CA LEU A 15 35.61 -21.76 5.00
C LEU A 15 34.43 -22.46 4.37
N ALA A 16 33.58 -23.04 5.21
CA ALA A 16 32.40 -23.75 4.79
C ALA A 16 31.71 -22.73 3.89
N GLU A 17 31.74 -22.99 2.59
CA GLU A 17 31.00 -22.22 1.62
C GLU A 17 29.57 -22.39 2.08
N LEU A 18 29.13 -21.44 2.89
CA LEU A 18 27.74 -21.37 3.32
C LEU A 18 26.99 -21.50 2.02
N PRO A 19 26.17 -22.54 1.85
CA PRO A 19 25.48 -22.77 0.61
C PRO A 19 24.86 -21.43 0.28
N VAL A 20 25.30 -20.85 -0.84
CA VAL A 20 24.75 -19.61 -1.40
C VAL A 20 23.34 -20.02 -1.77
N ALA A 21 22.48 -20.08 -0.76
CA ALA A 21 21.16 -20.66 -0.80
C ALA A 21 20.49 -19.87 -1.90
N GLY A 22 20.27 -20.57 -3.02
CA GLY A 22 20.03 -19.98 -4.31
C GLY A 22 19.07 -18.83 -4.14
N ARG A 23 19.58 -17.60 -4.31
CA ARG A 23 18.75 -16.39 -4.37
C ARG A 23 17.96 -16.52 -5.66
N MET A 24 16.94 -17.39 -5.65
CA MET A 24 15.99 -17.49 -6.73
C MET A 24 15.41 -16.10 -6.88
N ALA A 25 15.77 -15.44 -7.97
CA ALA A 25 15.25 -14.13 -8.32
C ALA A 25 13.73 -14.24 -8.35
N VAL A 26 13.06 -13.72 -7.33
CA VAL A 26 11.61 -13.70 -7.31
C VAL A 26 11.21 -12.60 -8.27
N ARG A 27 10.97 -12.95 -9.54
CA ARG A 27 10.38 -12.02 -10.49
C ARG A 27 8.93 -11.79 -10.06
N PRO A 28 8.56 -10.58 -9.61
CA PRO A 28 7.16 -10.30 -9.36
C PRO A 28 6.41 -10.39 -10.68
N ARG A 29 5.21 -10.94 -10.57
CA ARG A 29 4.36 -11.20 -11.72
C ARG A 29 3.95 -9.84 -12.32
N HIS A 30 4.03 -9.70 -13.64
CA HIS A 30 3.68 -8.46 -14.35
C HIS A 30 2.29 -7.94 -13.95
N TRP A 31 1.33 -8.84 -13.73
CA TRP A 31 -0.01 -8.49 -13.29
C TRP A 31 -0.04 -7.76 -11.94
N LEU A 32 0.91 -8.02 -11.03
CA LEU A 32 0.97 -7.34 -9.74
C LEU A 32 1.29 -5.85 -9.92
N ALA A 33 2.20 -5.54 -10.84
CA ALA A 33 2.52 -4.15 -11.17
C ALA A 33 1.28 -3.46 -11.78
N VAL A 34 0.60 -4.12 -12.72
CA VAL A 34 -0.64 -3.59 -13.32
C VAL A 34 -1.73 -3.36 -12.26
N ALA A 35 -1.99 -4.35 -11.42
CA ALA A 35 -3.00 -4.26 -10.36
C ALA A 35 -2.69 -3.13 -9.37
N PHE A 36 -1.43 -2.93 -9.02
CA PHE A 36 -1.02 -1.86 -8.11
C PHE A 36 -1.08 -0.49 -8.79
N SER A 37 -0.64 -0.37 -10.05
CA SER A 37 -0.77 0.88 -10.82
C SER A 37 -2.23 1.32 -10.95
N LEU A 38 -3.14 0.38 -11.22
CA LEU A 38 -4.58 0.66 -11.29
C LEU A 38 -5.15 1.10 -9.94
N LEU A 39 -4.71 0.47 -8.84
CA LEU A 39 -5.08 0.89 -7.48
C LEU A 39 -4.61 2.32 -7.19
N VAL A 40 -3.35 2.65 -7.50
CA VAL A 40 -2.82 4.02 -7.32
C VAL A 40 -3.57 5.02 -8.19
N ALA A 41 -3.87 4.68 -9.44
CA ALA A 41 -4.61 5.55 -10.35
C ALA A 41 -6.04 5.82 -9.86
N PHE A 42 -6.73 4.77 -9.39
CA PHE A 42 -8.06 4.90 -8.80
C PHE A 42 -8.03 5.80 -7.56
N GLU A 43 -7.10 5.57 -6.64
CA GLU A 43 -6.97 6.37 -5.42
C GLU A 43 -6.58 7.83 -5.72
N THR A 44 -5.76 8.06 -6.74
CA THR A 44 -5.40 9.42 -7.20
C THR A 44 -6.64 10.16 -7.70
N PHE A 45 -7.47 9.49 -8.50
CA PHE A 45 -8.72 10.06 -8.98
C PHE A 45 -9.68 10.36 -7.81
N HIS A 46 -9.82 9.43 -6.87
CA HIS A 46 -10.68 9.62 -5.71
C HIS A 46 -10.19 10.78 -4.83
N GLN A 47 -8.88 10.90 -4.58
CA GLN A 47 -8.28 12.01 -3.85
C GLN A 47 -8.47 13.36 -4.57
N PHE A 48 -8.48 13.36 -5.90
CA PHE A 48 -8.78 14.57 -6.66
C PHE A 48 -10.21 15.06 -6.40
N GLU A 49 -11.20 14.18 -6.33
CA GLU A 49 -12.57 14.56 -5.96
C GLU A 49 -12.63 15.18 -4.55
N HIS A 50 -11.96 14.57 -3.56
CA HIS A 50 -11.88 15.13 -2.20
C HIS A 50 -11.16 16.48 -2.15
N THR A 51 -10.15 16.67 -3.00
CA THR A 51 -9.47 17.96 -3.14
C THR A 51 -10.42 19.03 -3.67
N LEU A 52 -11.21 18.70 -4.70
CA LEU A 52 -12.24 19.60 -5.24
C LEU A 52 -13.31 19.92 -4.19
N GLU A 53 -13.76 18.93 -3.41
CA GLU A 53 -14.72 19.14 -2.33
C GLU A 53 -14.19 20.13 -1.27
N VAL A 54 -12.97 19.93 -0.79
CA VAL A 54 -12.34 20.86 0.18
C VAL A 54 -12.21 22.26 -0.42
N VAL A 55 -11.75 22.39 -1.66
CA VAL A 55 -11.62 23.70 -2.32
C VAL A 55 -12.99 24.39 -2.44
N GLN A 56 -14.01 23.70 -2.93
CA GLN A 56 -15.34 24.26 -3.13
C GLN A 56 -16.00 24.65 -1.80
N LEU A 57 -16.05 23.73 -0.84
CA LEU A 57 -16.76 23.95 0.43
C LEU A 57 -16.00 24.89 1.38
N LYS A 58 -14.66 24.83 1.41
CA LYS A 58 -13.86 25.51 2.45
C LYS A 58 -13.17 26.77 1.95
N LEU A 59 -12.75 26.80 0.69
CA LEU A 59 -12.02 27.94 0.14
C LEU A 59 -12.92 28.88 -0.67
N MET A 60 -13.90 28.32 -1.39
CA MET A 60 -14.82 29.09 -2.23
C MET A 60 -16.17 29.39 -1.56
N GLY A 61 -16.45 28.79 -0.40
CA GLY A 61 -17.71 28.98 0.33
C GLY A 61 -18.94 28.43 -0.40
N ALA A 62 -18.77 27.45 -1.28
CA ALA A 62 -19.89 26.80 -1.94
C ALA A 62 -20.74 26.03 -0.91
N HIS A 63 -22.07 26.09 -1.07
CA HIS A 63 -22.99 25.33 -0.22
C HIS A 63 -23.01 23.83 -0.55
N HIS A 64 -22.61 23.47 -1.77
CA HIS A 64 -22.53 22.09 -2.25
C HIS A 64 -21.27 21.92 -3.10
N ALA A 65 -20.61 20.78 -2.94
CA ALA A 65 -19.51 20.38 -3.82
C ALA A 65 -20.07 19.67 -5.05
N PHE A 66 -19.61 20.08 -6.23
CA PHE A 66 -19.83 19.34 -7.47
C PHE A 66 -18.66 18.38 -7.65
N THR A 67 -18.81 17.16 -7.14
CA THR A 67 -17.92 16.04 -7.49
C THR A 67 -18.51 15.29 -8.69
N LEU A 68 -17.66 14.64 -9.50
CA LEU A 68 -18.07 13.98 -10.74
C LEU A 68 -19.14 12.91 -10.48
N PHE A 69 -19.09 12.25 -9.31
CA PHE A 69 -20.07 11.24 -8.92
C PHE A 69 -21.09 11.70 -7.86
N GLY A 70 -20.79 12.71 -7.05
CA GLY A 70 -21.65 13.12 -5.93
C GLY A 70 -22.88 13.92 -6.32
N ALA A 71 -22.93 14.49 -7.53
CA ALA A 71 -24.10 15.22 -8.01
C ALA A 71 -25.33 14.32 -8.26
N HIS A 72 -25.15 13.01 -8.41
CA HIS A 72 -26.20 12.09 -8.88
C HIS A 72 -26.36 10.81 -8.04
N VAL A 73 -25.45 10.54 -7.10
CA VAL A 73 -25.47 9.29 -6.30
C VAL A 73 -25.56 9.66 -4.82
N ASN A 74 -26.30 8.86 -4.03
CA ASN A 74 -26.27 8.97 -2.57
C ASN A 74 -24.81 8.83 -2.12
N THR A 75 -24.21 9.96 -1.75
CA THR A 75 -22.76 10.09 -1.61
C THR A 75 -22.21 9.10 -0.59
N GLU A 76 -22.93 8.82 0.49
CA GLU A 76 -22.45 7.92 1.53
C GLU A 76 -22.26 6.48 1.03
N TRP A 77 -23.19 5.93 0.26
CA TRP A 77 -23.06 4.59 -0.31
C TRP A 77 -21.95 4.51 -1.34
N ALA A 78 -21.80 5.55 -2.18
CA ALA A 78 -20.74 5.61 -3.16
C ALA A 78 -19.36 5.61 -2.49
N HIS A 79 -19.17 6.42 -1.44
CA HIS A 79 -17.93 6.45 -0.67
C HIS A 79 -17.69 5.13 0.06
N PHE A 80 -18.70 4.54 0.68
CA PHE A 80 -18.54 3.24 1.34
C PHE A 80 -18.09 2.14 0.38
N ILE A 81 -18.72 2.05 -0.80
CA ILE A 81 -18.36 1.07 -1.83
C ILE A 81 -16.94 1.33 -2.33
N ALA A 82 -16.61 2.57 -2.72
CA ALA A 82 -15.28 2.92 -3.21
C ALA A 82 -14.19 2.58 -2.19
N ASN A 83 -14.36 2.98 -0.92
CA ASN A 83 -13.39 2.72 0.14
C ASN A 83 -13.26 1.22 0.47
N THR A 84 -14.36 0.48 0.41
CA THR A 84 -14.34 -0.99 0.57
C THR A 84 -13.59 -1.65 -0.59
N THR A 85 -13.82 -1.19 -1.82
CA THR A 85 -13.09 -1.67 -3.01
C THR A 85 -11.59 -1.42 -2.87
N VAL A 86 -11.18 -0.22 -2.45
CA VAL A 86 -9.76 0.10 -2.20
C VAL A 86 -9.17 -0.82 -1.13
N LEU A 87 -9.86 -1.03 0.00
CA LEU A 87 -9.42 -1.92 1.07
C LEU A 87 -9.19 -3.36 0.57
N VAL A 88 -10.17 -3.92 -0.16
CA VAL A 88 -10.07 -5.25 -0.74
C VAL A 88 -8.93 -5.33 -1.76
N TRP A 89 -8.73 -4.29 -2.57
CA TRP A 89 -7.67 -4.25 -3.58
C TRP A 89 -6.28 -4.18 -2.95
N ILE A 90 -6.10 -3.41 -1.87
CA ILE A 90 -4.86 -3.42 -1.07
C ILE A 90 -4.59 -4.84 -0.56
N GLY A 91 -5.60 -5.49 0.00
CA GLY A 91 -5.52 -6.90 0.44
C GLY A 91 -5.14 -7.84 -0.70
N PHE A 92 -5.74 -7.66 -1.87
CA PHE A 92 -5.44 -8.44 -3.08
C PHE A 92 -3.99 -8.28 -3.53
N VAL A 93 -3.45 -7.05 -3.56
CA VAL A 93 -2.03 -6.78 -3.86
C VAL A 93 -1.11 -7.45 -2.84
N LEU A 94 -1.43 -7.32 -1.54
CA LEU A 94 -0.62 -7.88 -0.45
C LEU A 94 -0.58 -9.42 -0.47
N VAL A 95 -1.74 -10.06 -0.63
CA VAL A 95 -1.86 -11.53 -0.74
C VAL A 95 -1.22 -12.00 -2.05
N GLY A 96 -1.54 -11.32 -3.15
CA GLY A 96 -1.12 -11.59 -4.51
C GLY A 96 0.38 -11.54 -4.77
N ALA A 97 1.11 -10.70 -4.03
CA ALA A 97 2.56 -10.67 -4.04
C ALA A 97 3.17 -12.03 -3.63
N GLY A 98 2.50 -12.78 -2.75
CA GLY A 98 2.98 -14.05 -2.24
C GLY A 98 4.17 -13.92 -1.27
N PRO A 99 4.51 -14.99 -0.52
CA PRO A 99 5.48 -14.92 0.59
C PRO A 99 6.89 -14.50 0.15
N ALA A 100 7.32 -14.93 -1.03
CA ALA A 100 8.68 -14.69 -1.51
C ALA A 100 8.90 -13.21 -1.92
N VAL A 101 7.94 -12.60 -2.62
CA VAL A 101 7.99 -11.16 -2.95
C VAL A 101 7.86 -10.34 -1.68
N ARG A 102 6.94 -10.67 -0.76
CA ARG A 102 6.78 -9.94 0.51
C ARG A 102 8.06 -9.93 1.34
N ARG A 103 8.75 -11.08 1.46
CA ARG A 103 10.04 -11.15 2.18
C ARG A 103 11.10 -10.27 1.52
N SER A 104 11.20 -10.33 0.19
CA SER A 104 12.17 -9.55 -0.58
C SER A 104 11.89 -8.05 -0.50
N TRP A 105 10.62 -7.65 -0.58
CA TRP A 105 10.18 -6.27 -0.45
C TRP A 105 10.46 -5.73 0.94
N ARG A 106 10.07 -6.44 2.00
CA ARG A 106 10.36 -6.06 3.39
C ARG A 106 11.85 -5.88 3.67
N ALA A 107 12.69 -6.76 3.12
CA ALA A 107 14.14 -6.71 3.31
C ALA A 107 14.81 -5.62 2.47
N GLY A 108 14.41 -5.46 1.20
CA GLY A 108 15.06 -4.56 0.25
C GLY A 108 14.57 -3.12 0.31
N GLN A 109 13.31 -2.90 0.70
CA GLN A 109 12.66 -1.59 0.77
C GLN A 109 11.68 -1.53 1.96
N PRO A 110 12.20 -1.50 3.21
CA PRO A 110 11.37 -1.51 4.41
C PRO A 110 10.42 -0.32 4.47
N LEU A 111 10.82 0.87 4.00
CA LEU A 111 9.94 2.04 3.97
C LEU A 111 8.67 1.78 3.15
N GLY A 112 8.82 1.26 1.92
CA GLY A 112 7.67 0.92 1.07
C GLY A 112 6.78 -0.17 1.68
N TRP A 113 7.37 -1.15 2.36
CA TRP A 113 6.62 -2.19 3.07
C TRP A 113 5.77 -1.61 4.22
N HIS A 114 6.36 -0.79 5.08
CA HIS A 114 5.63 -0.17 6.19
C HIS A 114 4.60 0.85 5.70
N ALA A 115 4.88 1.56 4.61
CA ALA A 115 3.92 2.47 3.97
C ALA A 115 2.67 1.73 3.49
N LEU A 116 2.81 0.52 2.90
CA LEU A 116 1.67 -0.31 2.52
C LEU A 116 0.83 -0.73 3.75
N LEU A 117 1.50 -1.13 4.84
CA LEU A 117 0.81 -1.52 6.07
C LEU A 117 0.09 -0.34 6.73
N ALA A 118 0.69 0.85 6.70
CA ALA A 118 0.06 2.08 7.17
C ALA A 118 -1.17 2.43 6.32
N ALA A 119 -1.06 2.38 4.99
CA ALA A 119 -2.19 2.58 4.09
C ALA A 119 -3.31 1.57 4.36
N LEU A 120 -2.99 0.29 4.53
CA LEU A 120 -3.96 -0.74 4.89
C LEU A 120 -4.66 -0.45 6.22
N ALA A 121 -3.91 -0.07 7.26
CA ALA A 121 -4.46 0.22 8.58
C ALA A 121 -5.39 1.44 8.54
N VAL A 122 -4.96 2.54 7.91
CA VAL A 122 -5.76 3.75 7.77
C VAL A 122 -7.00 3.49 6.92
N GLN A 123 -6.86 2.80 5.80
CA GLN A 123 -8.00 2.46 4.94
C GLN A 123 -9.00 1.53 5.66
N SER A 124 -8.51 0.61 6.48
CA SER A 124 -9.38 -0.25 7.29
C SER A 124 -10.20 0.58 8.28
N TYR A 125 -9.56 1.53 8.98
CA TYR A 125 -10.27 2.46 9.85
C TYR A 125 -11.25 3.35 9.09
N HIS A 126 -10.87 3.82 7.90
CA HIS A 126 -11.72 4.66 7.05
C HIS A 126 -13.02 3.94 6.64
N VAL A 127 -12.95 2.64 6.32
CA VAL A 127 -14.15 1.81 6.08
C VAL A 127 -15.00 1.66 7.34
N VAL A 128 -14.39 1.57 8.53
CA VAL A 128 -15.13 1.56 9.81
C VAL A 128 -15.87 2.87 10.03
N GLU A 129 -15.23 4.02 9.77
CA GLU A 129 -15.86 5.35 9.84
C GLU A 129 -17.13 5.39 8.96
N HIS A 130 -17.01 4.98 7.69
CA HIS A 130 -18.16 4.91 6.78
C HIS A 130 -19.21 3.88 7.20
N THR A 131 -18.81 2.75 7.77
CA THR A 131 -19.76 1.76 8.29
C THR A 131 -20.61 2.38 9.40
N VAL A 132 -19.98 3.13 10.31
CA VAL A 132 -20.69 3.84 11.38
C VAL A 132 -21.59 4.94 10.81
N ARG A 133 -21.12 5.73 9.85
CA ARG A 133 -21.96 6.74 9.16
C ARG A 133 -23.17 6.12 8.50
N LEU A 134 -22.99 4.98 7.83
CA LEU A 134 -24.06 4.28 7.15
C LEU A 134 -25.10 3.74 8.14
N VAL A 135 -24.67 3.12 9.24
CA VAL A 135 -25.57 2.69 10.32
C VAL A 135 -26.34 3.89 10.89
N GLN A 136 -25.68 5.03 11.11
CA GLN A 136 -26.35 6.24 11.58
C GLN A 136 -27.37 6.76 10.54
N HIS A 137 -27.02 6.76 9.26
CA HIS A 137 -27.90 7.17 8.15
C HIS A 137 -29.15 6.30 8.03
N LEU A 138 -29.04 5.00 8.31
CA LEU A 138 -30.14 4.04 8.28
C LEU A 138 -30.98 4.04 9.57
N THR A 139 -30.47 4.62 10.65
CA THR A 139 -31.19 4.70 11.93
C THR A 139 -32.11 5.93 11.92
N PRO A 140 -33.43 5.79 12.14
CA PRO A 140 -34.33 6.93 12.23
C PRO A 140 -33.88 7.93 13.31
N GLY A 141 -33.71 9.20 12.94
CA GLY A 141 -33.18 10.23 13.85
C GLY A 141 -31.68 10.13 14.12
N GLY A 142 -30.97 9.19 13.49
CA GLY A 142 -29.52 9.08 13.55
C GLY A 142 -28.81 10.22 12.80
N GLY A 143 -27.64 10.62 13.31
CA GLY A 143 -26.77 11.60 12.65
C GLY A 143 -26.16 11.08 11.34
N ARG A 144 -25.24 11.85 10.74
CA ARG A 144 -24.50 11.45 9.52
C ARG A 144 -23.01 11.78 9.61
N LEU A 145 -22.50 11.78 10.83
CA LEU A 145 -21.15 12.28 11.10
C LEU A 145 -20.17 11.12 11.03
N GLY A 146 -20.32 10.06 11.83
CA GLY A 146 -19.31 9.00 11.92
C GLY A 146 -18.75 8.92 13.33
N ILE A 147 -17.47 8.56 13.51
CA ILE A 147 -16.75 8.59 14.78
C ILE A 147 -15.94 9.89 14.85
N LEU A 148 -14.91 10.05 14.00
CA LEU A 148 -14.03 11.23 14.01
C LEU A 148 -14.74 12.48 13.51
N THR A 149 -15.63 12.30 12.55
CA THR A 149 -16.42 13.39 11.97
C THR A 149 -17.41 14.01 12.98
N ARG A 150 -17.57 13.45 14.18
CA ARG A 150 -18.31 14.12 15.28
C ARG A 150 -17.55 15.30 15.87
N VAL A 151 -16.22 15.29 15.74
CA VAL A 151 -15.31 16.25 16.35
C VAL A 151 -14.66 17.12 15.28
N PHE A 152 -14.36 16.53 14.12
CA PHE A 152 -13.70 17.20 13.01
C PHE A 152 -14.64 17.37 11.82
N ASP A 153 -14.33 18.37 10.99
CA ASP A 153 -15.07 18.62 9.77
C ASP A 153 -14.99 17.42 8.81
N PRO A 154 -16.13 16.92 8.29
CA PRO A 154 -16.13 15.74 7.44
C PRO A 154 -15.24 15.85 6.20
N ALA A 155 -15.23 16.99 5.51
CA ALA A 155 -14.45 17.13 4.27
C ALA A 155 -12.94 17.00 4.56
N TRP A 156 -12.47 17.61 5.65
CA TRP A 156 -11.07 17.49 6.06
C TRP A 156 -10.68 16.09 6.52
N VAL A 157 -11.59 15.36 7.19
CA VAL A 157 -11.34 13.98 7.61
C VAL A 157 -11.15 13.07 6.39
N HIS A 158 -12.08 13.12 5.42
CA HIS A 158 -11.98 12.28 4.22
C HIS A 158 -10.74 12.65 3.39
N PHE A 159 -10.50 13.94 3.17
CA PHE A 159 -9.29 14.39 2.48
C PHE A 159 -8.02 13.86 3.14
N SER A 160 -7.95 13.90 4.47
CA SER A 160 -6.76 13.44 5.22
C SER A 160 -6.57 11.93 5.12
N PHE A 161 -7.65 11.15 5.22
CA PHE A 161 -7.56 9.70 5.08
C PHE A 161 -7.06 9.29 3.71
N ASN A 162 -7.72 9.78 2.65
CA ASN A 162 -7.35 9.45 1.28
C ASN A 162 -5.94 9.96 0.93
N LEU A 163 -5.51 11.12 1.45
CA LEU A 163 -4.14 11.60 1.26
C LEU A 163 -3.11 10.66 1.88
N VAL A 164 -3.34 10.18 3.11
CA VAL A 164 -2.45 9.24 3.79
C VAL A 164 -2.41 7.90 3.06
N VAL A 165 -3.57 7.40 2.63
CA VAL A 165 -3.69 6.14 1.88
C VAL A 165 -2.96 6.25 0.55
N LEU A 166 -3.26 7.27 -0.26
CA LEU A 166 -2.60 7.52 -1.54
C LEU A 166 -1.08 7.63 -1.38
N THR A 167 -0.61 8.42 -0.41
CA THR A 167 0.83 8.58 -0.16
C THR A 167 1.47 7.25 0.21
N GLY A 168 0.83 6.48 1.10
CA GLY A 168 1.29 5.15 1.48
C GLY A 168 1.37 4.19 0.29
N LEU A 169 0.37 4.21 -0.60
CA LEU A 169 0.35 3.39 -1.81
C LEU A 169 1.42 3.78 -2.82
N VAL A 170 1.65 5.08 -3.05
CA VAL A 170 2.71 5.57 -3.94
C VAL A 170 4.09 5.19 -3.42
N VAL A 171 4.37 5.40 -2.13
CA VAL A 171 5.63 5.02 -1.49
C VAL A 171 5.83 3.51 -1.52
N ALA A 172 4.77 2.75 -1.28
CA ALA A 172 4.78 1.30 -1.38
C ALA A 172 5.10 0.82 -2.80
N PHE A 173 4.42 1.35 -3.81
CA PHE A 173 4.63 0.99 -5.20
C PHE A 173 6.06 1.30 -5.66
N ALA A 174 6.56 2.50 -5.37
CA ALA A 174 7.94 2.87 -5.63
C ALA A 174 8.94 1.92 -4.94
N GLY A 175 8.72 1.59 -3.67
CA GLY A 175 9.54 0.62 -2.94
C GLY A 175 9.49 -0.78 -3.56
N LEU A 176 8.35 -1.22 -4.06
CA LEU A 176 8.22 -2.51 -4.76
C LEU A 176 9.05 -2.50 -6.06
N GLU A 177 9.02 -1.43 -6.85
CA GLU A 177 9.82 -1.32 -8.08
C GLU A 177 11.32 -1.26 -7.79
N VAL A 178 11.75 -0.52 -6.77
CA VAL A 178 13.17 -0.47 -6.38
C VAL A 178 13.65 -1.85 -5.91
N ALA A 179 12.85 -2.58 -5.13
CA ALA A 179 13.18 -3.94 -4.69
C ALA A 179 13.36 -4.91 -5.88
N LYS A 180 12.58 -4.75 -6.96
CA LYS A 180 12.75 -5.50 -8.22
C LYS A 180 14.07 -5.18 -8.89
N SER A 181 14.39 -3.90 -9.05
CA SER A 181 15.60 -3.46 -9.73
C SER A 181 16.86 -3.96 -9.03
N LEU A 182 16.87 -3.94 -7.68
CA LEU A 182 17.98 -4.48 -6.89
C LEU A 182 18.13 -5.99 -7.07
N THR A 183 17.02 -6.73 -7.07
CA THR A 183 17.04 -8.18 -7.27
C THR A 183 17.54 -8.56 -8.67
N GLY A 184 17.13 -7.83 -9.71
CA GLY A 184 17.56 -8.06 -11.08
C GLY A 184 19.06 -7.80 -11.31
N ARG A 185 19.63 -6.78 -10.65
CA ARG A 185 21.07 -6.50 -10.69
C ARG A 185 21.91 -7.61 -10.03
N LEU A 186 21.44 -8.13 -8.89
CA LEU A 186 22.16 -9.16 -8.13
C LEU A 186 22.18 -10.53 -8.83
N THR A 187 21.22 -10.81 -9.72
CA THR A 187 21.12 -12.11 -10.38
C THR A 187 21.76 -12.14 -11.77
N GLY A 188 22.39 -11.04 -12.21
CA GLY A 188 23.09 -10.97 -13.50
C GLY A 188 22.18 -11.15 -14.71
N ALA A 189 20.86 -11.10 -14.54
CA ALA A 189 19.91 -11.22 -15.63
C ALA A 189 20.02 -9.98 -16.53
N ARG A 190 20.73 -10.12 -17.67
CA ARG A 190 20.82 -9.05 -18.67
C ARG A 190 19.40 -8.64 -19.12
N PRO A 191 19.08 -7.35 -19.13
CA PRO A 191 17.84 -6.87 -19.71
C PRO A 191 17.92 -7.04 -21.24
N GLY A 192 17.14 -7.96 -21.82
CA GLY A 192 16.96 -8.01 -23.29
C GLY A 192 16.91 -9.37 -24.00
N SER A 193 16.67 -10.50 -23.34
CA SER A 193 16.53 -11.81 -24.02
C SER A 193 15.11 -12.38 -23.95
N GLY A 194 14.11 -11.60 -24.35
CA GLY A 194 12.71 -12.02 -24.44
C GLY A 194 12.02 -11.31 -25.59
#